data_AF-A0AAV4FHQ1-F1
#
_entry.id   AF-A0AAV4FHQ1-F1
#
_cell.length_a   1.000
_cell.length_b   1.000
_cell.length_c   1.000
_cell.angle_alpha   90.00
_cell.angle_beta   90.00
_cell.angle_gamma   90.00
#
_symmetry.space_group_name_H-M   'P 1'
#
loop_
_entity.id
_entity.type
_entity.pdbx_description
1 polymer ?
#
loop_
_entity_poly.entity_id
_entity_poly.type
_entity_poly.pdbx_seq_one_letter_code
_entity_poly.pdbx_strand_id
1 'polypeptide(L)'
;MEKIVTFVIFLAAASLLPTLDARFARRQTEECPDPCQDMPMEISFIVDSSRSIWIYNFTEALWFVQDFVDKFHIGQNQVRVSMVTYGERVYSEYAFGFDAHLDKLELDKAIDNITHMNGETTETGQAIDWFLDHHYPQARDNVRHVLIVLTDGNSQQPRLTKAAARRAFDKGLEVFAIGVGTQIDPQELHNIASDGSRILSSAAKNIIITSFNPSPPRCPIRRINKNDPLWAACKFDPVDLVLVIDSSVSIEESNFTLGLRFIRDFLEPFEINPHSIRVAAVMFGDRVYTEDVIKFDMYNNKKDVQDAILALPWKKGTRTETGM
;
A
#
# COMPACT_ATOMS: atom_id res chain seq x y z
N MET A 1 -22.98 -15.03 -10.56
CA MET A 1 -22.81 -14.06 -11.65
C MET A 1 -21.78 -13.06 -11.17
N GLU A 2 -20.54 -13.20 -11.62
CA GLU A 2 -19.48 -12.23 -11.34
C GLU A 2 -19.90 -10.88 -11.91
N LYS A 3 -19.75 -9.82 -11.11
CA LYS A 3 -20.04 -8.46 -11.54
C LYS A 3 -18.91 -8.02 -12.47
N ILE A 4 -19.14 -8.08 -13.77
CA ILE A 4 -18.26 -7.44 -14.74
C ILE A 4 -18.43 -5.93 -14.59
N VAL A 5 -17.34 -5.22 -14.30
CA VAL A 5 -17.35 -3.76 -14.27
C VAL A 5 -17.05 -3.27 -15.68
N THR A 6 -17.97 -2.50 -16.26
CA THR A 6 -17.78 -1.89 -17.59
C THR A 6 -17.31 -0.45 -17.45
N PHE A 7 -16.21 -0.10 -18.11
CA PHE A 7 -15.67 1.26 -18.17
C PHE A 7 -15.65 1.77 -19.61
N VAL A 8 -15.95 3.06 -19.80
CA VAL A 8 -15.93 3.74 -21.10
C VAL A 8 -14.99 4.94 -21.02
N ILE A 9 -13.98 4.99 -21.87
CA ILE A 9 -13.01 6.10 -21.95
C ILE A 9 -13.23 6.84 -23.28
N PHE A 10 -13.48 8.14 -23.22
CA PHE A 10 -13.51 9.03 -24.38
C PHE A 10 -12.16 9.71 -24.57
N LEU A 11 -11.61 9.64 -25.77
CA LEU A 11 -10.34 10.28 -26.13
C LEU A 11 -10.58 11.31 -27.23
N ALA A 12 -10.49 12.61 -26.89
CA ALA A 12 -10.80 13.72 -27.81
C ALA A 12 -9.64 14.71 -28.07
N ALA A 13 -8.48 14.56 -27.41
CA ALA A 13 -7.24 15.28 -27.72
C ALA A 13 -6.11 14.74 -26.83
N ALA A 14 -4.86 14.82 -27.29
CA ALA A 14 -3.67 14.34 -26.58
C ALA A 14 -3.31 15.08 -25.27
N SER A 15 -4.15 16.00 -24.80
CA SER A 15 -3.93 16.82 -23.59
C SER A 15 -4.72 16.38 -22.34
N LEU A 16 -5.38 15.22 -22.40
CA LEU A 16 -6.11 14.59 -21.28
C LEU A 16 -5.55 13.16 -21.15
N LEU A 17 -4.96 12.65 -20.06
CA LEU A 17 -4.97 12.99 -18.65
C LEU A 17 -3.73 12.33 -18.00
N PRO A 18 -2.95 13.01 -17.16
CA PRO A 18 -2.02 12.35 -16.22
C PRO A 18 -2.73 11.56 -15.10
N THR A 19 -4.06 11.42 -15.16
CA THR A 19 -4.88 10.92 -14.04
C THR A 19 -5.83 9.80 -14.45
N LEU A 20 -5.46 8.94 -15.39
CA LEU A 20 -6.02 7.58 -15.38
C LEU A 20 -5.44 6.89 -14.14
N ASP A 21 -6.29 6.87 -13.11
CA ASP A 21 -5.96 6.65 -11.71
C ASP A 21 -5.17 5.34 -11.50
N ALA A 22 -4.06 5.41 -10.76
CA ALA A 22 -3.30 4.25 -10.30
C ALA A 22 -4.19 3.24 -9.53
N ARG A 23 -5.38 3.66 -9.07
CA ARG A 23 -6.43 2.78 -8.53
C ARG A 23 -6.97 1.75 -9.53
N PHE A 24 -6.98 2.02 -10.84
CA PHE A 24 -7.41 1.03 -11.85
C PHE A 24 -6.41 -0.13 -11.97
N ALA A 25 -5.11 0.17 -11.94
CA ALA A 25 -4.06 -0.85 -11.91
C ALA A 25 -4.06 -1.63 -10.58
N ARG A 26 -4.36 -0.98 -9.44
CA ARG A 26 -4.44 -1.64 -8.14
C ARG A 26 -5.54 -2.72 -8.08
N ARG A 27 -6.71 -2.50 -8.71
CA ARG A 27 -7.81 -3.49 -8.74
C ARG A 27 -7.51 -4.78 -9.49
N GLN A 28 -6.57 -4.76 -10.44
CA GLN A 28 -6.24 -5.95 -11.22
C GLN A 28 -5.49 -7.01 -10.41
N THR A 29 -4.83 -6.62 -9.32
CA THR A 29 -3.95 -7.52 -8.56
C THR A 29 -4.35 -7.61 -7.09
N GLU A 30 -5.64 -7.42 -6.76
CA GLU A 30 -6.06 -7.35 -5.34
C GLU A 30 -5.86 -8.68 -4.59
N GLU A 31 -5.72 -9.82 -5.26
CA GLU A 31 -5.51 -11.12 -4.61
C GLU A 31 -4.40 -11.96 -5.25
N CYS A 32 -3.16 -11.48 -5.24
CA CYS A 32 -2.00 -12.37 -5.34
C CYS A 32 -1.60 -12.83 -3.94
N PRO A 33 -1.29 -14.13 -3.70
CA PRO A 33 -0.73 -14.55 -2.42
C PRO A 33 0.55 -13.75 -2.12
N ASP A 34 0.61 -13.08 -0.97
CA ASP A 34 1.78 -12.31 -0.58
C ASP A 34 2.87 -13.27 -0.07
N PRO A 35 3.99 -13.46 -0.80
CA PRO A 35 5.07 -14.35 -0.37
C PRO A 35 5.71 -13.93 0.95
N CYS A 36 5.43 -12.71 1.43
CA CYS A 36 5.93 -12.19 2.68
C CYS A 36 4.98 -12.46 3.87
N GLN A 37 3.72 -12.86 3.62
CA GLN A 37 2.70 -13.06 4.67
C GLN A 37 3.02 -14.25 5.59
N ASP A 38 3.75 -15.25 5.08
CA ASP A 38 4.17 -16.46 5.80
C ASP A 38 5.64 -16.44 6.26
N MET A 39 6.39 -15.37 5.97
CA MET A 39 7.80 -15.32 6.39
C MET A 39 7.91 -15.06 7.90
N PRO A 40 8.67 -15.89 8.65
CA PRO A 40 8.91 -15.66 10.07
C PRO A 40 9.52 -14.27 10.32
N MET A 41 8.90 -13.52 11.24
CA MET A 41 9.30 -12.15 11.59
C MET A 41 8.97 -11.85 13.05
N GLU A 42 9.75 -10.97 13.66
CA GLU A 42 9.48 -10.39 14.97
C GLU A 42 9.12 -8.91 14.77
N ILE A 43 7.91 -8.52 15.18
CA ILE A 43 7.42 -7.15 15.05
C ILE A 43 7.12 -6.61 16.45
N SER A 44 7.74 -5.49 16.78
CA SER A 44 7.59 -4.85 18.08
C SER A 44 6.96 -3.48 17.94
N PHE A 45 5.91 -3.22 18.72
CA PHE A 45 5.29 -1.91 18.81
C PHE A 45 5.64 -1.25 20.14
N ILE A 46 6.13 -0.02 20.08
CA ILE A 46 6.29 0.87 21.23
C ILE A 46 5.33 2.03 21.02
N VAL A 47 4.28 2.11 21.83
CA VAL A 47 3.18 3.06 21.65
C VAL A 47 3.15 4.08 22.77
N ASP A 48 3.26 5.33 22.38
CA ASP A 48 3.17 6.48 23.26
C ASP A 48 1.74 6.65 23.80
N SER A 49 1.63 6.68 25.12
CA SER A 49 0.41 6.79 25.92
C SER A 49 0.47 8.03 26.84
N SER A 50 1.33 8.99 26.49
CA SER A 50 1.44 10.29 27.15
C SER A 50 0.18 11.14 26.94
N ARG A 51 0.01 12.18 27.77
CA ARG A 51 -1.14 13.08 27.73
C ARG A 51 -1.19 13.98 26.49
N SER A 52 -0.08 14.17 25.76
CA SER A 52 -0.08 14.97 24.54
C SER A 52 -0.81 14.25 23.40
N ILE A 53 -0.84 12.93 23.45
CA ILE A 53 -1.68 12.10 22.61
C ILE A 53 -3.06 11.99 23.27
N TRP A 54 -4.06 12.61 22.66
CA TRP A 54 -5.45 12.47 23.11
C TRP A 54 -5.93 11.04 22.98
N ILE A 55 -6.85 10.63 23.87
CA ILE A 55 -7.43 9.28 23.88
C ILE A 55 -7.88 8.80 22.50
N TYR A 56 -8.50 9.66 21.69
CA TYR A 56 -8.91 9.32 20.33
C TYR A 56 -7.74 8.95 19.42
N ASN A 57 -6.64 9.70 19.48
CA ASN A 57 -5.42 9.42 18.71
C ASN A 57 -4.73 8.15 19.22
N PHE A 58 -4.76 7.90 20.53
CA PHE A 58 -4.25 6.67 21.11
C PHE A 58 -5.05 5.45 20.63
N THR A 59 -6.38 5.52 20.64
CA THR A 59 -7.25 4.49 20.07
C THR A 59 -6.95 4.28 18.58
N GLU A 60 -6.74 5.35 17.80
CA GLU A 60 -6.33 5.22 16.39
C GLU A 60 -4.97 4.53 16.23
N ALA A 61 -4.02 4.76 17.13
CA ALA A 61 -2.74 4.07 17.13
C ALA A 61 -2.90 2.56 17.39
N LEU A 62 -3.77 2.16 18.33
CA LEU A 62 -4.06 0.74 18.58
C LEU A 62 -4.76 0.08 17.38
N TRP A 63 -5.71 0.77 16.75
CA TRP A 63 -6.33 0.27 15.51
C TRP A 63 -5.33 0.13 14.37
N PHE A 64 -4.39 1.07 14.24
CA PHE A 64 -3.30 0.91 13.29
C PHE A 64 -2.49 -0.35 13.57
N VAL A 65 -2.17 -0.65 14.84
CA VAL A 65 -1.45 -1.86 15.20
C VAL A 65 -2.24 -3.10 14.76
N GLN A 66 -3.56 -3.16 15.03
CA GLN A 66 -4.43 -4.26 14.61
C GLN A 66 -4.48 -4.41 13.07
N ASP A 67 -4.80 -3.32 12.36
CA ASP A 67 -4.87 -3.29 10.89
C ASP A 67 -3.51 -3.65 10.25
N PHE A 68 -2.41 -3.37 10.94
CA PHE A 68 -1.07 -3.74 10.52
C PHE A 68 -0.83 -5.24 10.67
N VAL A 69 -1.13 -5.81 11.84
CA VAL A 69 -0.89 -7.23 12.12
C VAL A 69 -1.86 -8.14 11.34
N ASP A 70 -3.02 -7.62 10.91
CA ASP A 70 -3.96 -8.30 9.99
C ASP A 70 -3.33 -8.73 8.66
N LYS A 71 -2.24 -8.08 8.25
CA LYS A 71 -1.52 -8.40 7.02
C LYS A 71 -0.65 -9.66 7.15
N PHE A 72 -0.52 -10.24 8.33
CA PHE A 72 0.39 -11.34 8.62
C PHE A 72 -0.33 -12.52 9.27
N HIS A 73 0.18 -13.72 9.03
CA HIS A 73 -0.21 -14.87 9.85
C HIS A 73 0.58 -14.87 11.16
N ILE A 74 -0.14 -14.87 12.29
CA ILE A 74 0.43 -14.85 13.64
C ILE A 74 0.60 -16.29 14.14
N GLY A 75 1.79 -16.62 14.63
CA GLY A 75 2.07 -17.96 15.14
C GLY A 75 3.53 -18.22 15.49
N GLN A 76 3.78 -19.30 16.24
CA GLN A 76 5.11 -19.68 16.75
C GLN A 76 6.20 -19.70 15.66
N ASN A 77 5.85 -20.20 14.47
CA ASN A 77 6.75 -20.34 13.33
C ASN A 77 6.46 -19.32 12.22
N GLN A 78 5.62 -18.31 12.50
CA GLN A 78 5.22 -17.27 11.54
C GLN A 78 5.61 -15.90 12.12
N VAL A 79 4.76 -14.88 12.01
CA VAL A 79 4.99 -13.58 12.63
C VAL A 79 4.65 -13.66 14.12
N ARG A 80 5.54 -13.13 14.95
CA ARG A 80 5.31 -12.94 16.39
C ARG A 80 5.37 -11.45 16.72
N VAL A 81 4.53 -11.03 17.65
CA VAL A 81 4.34 -9.62 17.98
C VAL A 81 4.63 -9.38 19.45
N SER A 82 5.39 -8.33 19.74
CA SER A 82 5.55 -7.80 21.10
C SER A 82 5.01 -6.37 21.17
N MET A 83 4.51 -5.95 22.31
CA MET A 83 3.98 -4.60 22.48
C MET A 83 4.37 -4.00 23.83
N VAL A 84 4.68 -2.70 23.82
CA VAL A 84 4.97 -1.89 24.99
C VAL A 84 4.23 -0.57 24.84
N THR A 85 3.62 -0.07 25.92
CA THR A 85 3.14 1.31 25.98
C THR A 85 3.92 2.10 27.02
N TYR A 86 4.06 3.42 26.79
CA TYR A 86 4.89 4.26 27.66
C TYR A 86 4.37 5.69 27.78
N GLY A 87 4.84 6.39 28.81
CA GLY A 87 4.64 7.82 29.07
C GLY A 87 5.84 8.31 29.87
N GLU A 88 5.63 8.68 31.14
CA GLU A 88 6.71 8.98 32.11
C GLU A 88 7.53 7.75 32.52
N ARG A 89 6.99 6.56 32.23
CA ARG A 89 7.61 5.26 32.43
C ARG A 89 7.08 4.28 31.39
N VAL A 90 7.61 3.07 31.38
CA VAL A 90 6.98 1.94 30.70
C VAL A 90 5.80 1.42 31.53
N TYR A 91 4.66 1.20 30.88
CA TYR A 91 3.46 0.61 31.49
C TYR A 91 3.48 -0.91 31.33
N SER A 92 4.29 -1.59 32.16
CA SER A 92 4.48 -3.04 32.11
C SER A 92 3.18 -3.85 32.31
N GLU A 93 2.16 -3.25 32.92
CA GLU A 93 0.83 -3.87 33.10
C GLU A 93 0.12 -4.20 31.78
N TYR A 94 0.50 -3.56 30.67
CA TYR A 94 -0.05 -3.79 29.33
C TYR A 94 1.00 -4.34 28.35
N ALA A 95 2.24 -4.55 28.81
CA ALA A 95 3.34 -4.99 27.95
C ALA A 95 3.31 -6.52 27.78
N PHE A 96 3.55 -6.98 26.55
CA PHE A 96 3.68 -8.41 26.26
C PHE A 96 4.80 -8.69 25.25
N GLY A 97 5.51 -9.79 25.48
CA GLY A 97 6.63 -10.25 24.64
C GLY A 97 6.17 -11.14 23.47
N PHE A 98 7.13 -11.59 22.66
CA PHE A 98 6.87 -12.31 21.41
C PHE A 98 6.18 -13.68 21.58
N ASP A 99 6.29 -14.29 22.75
CA ASP A 99 5.70 -15.62 23.04
C ASP A 99 4.31 -15.55 23.70
N ALA A 100 3.80 -14.34 23.98
CA ALA A 100 2.58 -14.16 24.77
C ALA A 100 1.29 -14.45 23.98
N HIS A 101 1.23 -14.01 22.71
CA HIS A 101 0.04 -14.09 21.88
C HIS A 101 0.39 -14.65 20.49
N LEU A 102 0.31 -15.97 20.38
CA LEU A 102 0.63 -16.72 19.16
C LEU A 102 -0.61 -17.06 18.33
N ASP A 103 -1.77 -16.57 18.75
CA ASP A 103 -3.03 -16.65 18.03
C ASP A 103 -3.52 -15.23 17.73
N LYS A 104 -4.06 -15.02 16.52
CA LYS A 104 -4.48 -13.69 16.06
C LYS A 104 -5.61 -13.12 16.92
N LEU A 105 -6.60 -13.94 17.29
CA LEU A 105 -7.74 -13.50 18.08
C LEU A 105 -7.31 -13.15 19.51
N GLU A 106 -6.35 -13.89 20.08
CA GLU A 106 -5.77 -13.55 21.39
C GLU A 106 -4.95 -12.26 21.34
N LEU A 107 -4.14 -12.07 20.30
CA LEU A 107 -3.37 -10.85 20.09
C LEU A 107 -4.29 -9.62 19.99
N ASP A 108 -5.37 -9.70 19.20
CA ASP A 108 -6.31 -8.58 19.05
C ASP A 108 -6.98 -8.22 20.38
N LYS A 109 -7.41 -9.22 21.15
CA LYS A 109 -7.97 -8.99 22.49
C LYS A 109 -6.96 -8.37 23.45
N ALA A 110 -5.70 -8.77 23.36
CA ALA A 110 -4.64 -8.18 24.19
C ALA A 110 -4.45 -6.70 23.85
N ILE A 111 -4.46 -6.34 22.56
CA ILE A 111 -4.36 -4.95 22.08
C ILE A 111 -5.61 -4.14 22.50
N ASP A 112 -6.81 -4.70 22.35
CA ASP A 112 -8.08 -4.05 22.73
C ASP A 112 -8.16 -3.72 24.23
N ASN A 113 -7.49 -4.50 25.08
CA ASN A 113 -7.48 -4.29 26.53
C ASN A 113 -6.50 -3.19 26.98
N ILE A 114 -5.67 -2.66 26.08
CA ILE A 114 -4.70 -1.62 26.42
C ILE A 114 -5.42 -0.31 26.68
N THR A 115 -5.17 0.27 27.86
CA THR A 115 -5.76 1.55 28.27
C THR A 115 -4.78 2.70 28.08
N HIS A 116 -5.29 3.87 27.68
CA HIS A 116 -4.49 5.10 27.63
C HIS A 116 -4.21 5.60 29.05
N MET A 117 -2.93 5.72 29.39
CA MET A 117 -2.48 5.99 30.74
C MET A 117 -2.33 7.49 31.03
N ASN A 118 -2.43 8.35 30.01
CA ASN A 118 -2.30 9.80 30.13
C ASN A 118 -1.00 10.23 30.82
N GLY A 119 0.12 9.64 30.41
CA GLY A 119 1.40 9.88 31.05
C GLY A 119 1.85 11.35 31.03
N GLU A 120 2.54 11.80 32.07
CA GLU A 120 2.90 13.22 32.23
C GLU A 120 3.99 13.66 31.26
N THR A 121 4.91 12.75 30.94
CA THR A 121 5.99 12.94 29.97
C THR A 121 6.01 11.81 28.93
N THR A 122 6.96 11.87 28.02
CA THR A 122 7.14 11.06 26.81
C THR A 122 8.59 10.56 26.77
N GLU A 123 8.86 9.50 27.53
CA GLU A 123 10.19 8.92 27.70
C GLU A 123 10.53 7.87 26.62
N THR A 124 10.49 8.27 25.35
CA THR A 124 10.66 7.37 24.19
C THR A 124 11.95 6.56 24.24
N GLY A 125 13.08 7.20 24.55
CA GLY A 125 14.36 6.49 24.67
C GLY A 125 14.35 5.41 25.75
N GLN A 126 13.70 5.66 26.89
CA GLN A 126 13.57 4.69 27.97
C GLN A 126 12.72 3.49 27.53
N ALA A 127 11.63 3.73 26.79
CA ALA A 127 10.79 2.65 26.28
C ALA A 127 11.54 1.75 25.28
N ILE A 128 12.36 2.34 24.40
CA ILE A 128 13.21 1.59 23.46
C ILE A 128 14.22 0.73 24.22
N ASP A 129 14.94 1.29 25.21
CA ASP A 129 15.89 0.52 26.01
C ASP A 129 15.22 -0.60 26.80
N TRP A 130 14.06 -0.31 27.41
CA TRP A 130 13.30 -1.32 28.13
C TRP A 130 12.89 -2.48 27.21
N PHE A 131 12.42 -2.20 26.00
CA PHE A 131 12.13 -3.22 24.99
C PHE A 131 13.38 -4.07 24.66
N LEU A 132 14.52 -3.42 24.44
CA LEU A 132 15.79 -4.09 24.13
C LEU A 132 16.26 -5.01 25.27
N ASP A 133 15.95 -4.65 26.52
CA ASP A 133 16.36 -5.40 27.70
C ASP A 133 15.38 -6.52 28.08
N HIS A 134 14.07 -6.37 27.79
CA HIS A 134 13.03 -7.26 28.31
C HIS A 134 12.35 -8.13 27.24
N HIS A 135 12.07 -7.59 26.05
CA HIS A 135 11.33 -8.31 25.00
C HIS A 135 12.26 -8.82 23.90
N TYR A 136 13.22 -8.01 23.46
CA TYR A 136 14.16 -8.38 22.40
C TYR A 136 14.96 -9.67 22.68
N PRO A 137 15.35 -10.02 23.92
CA PRO A 137 16.02 -11.29 24.20
C PRO A 137 15.19 -12.54 23.90
N GLN A 138 13.86 -12.43 23.74
CA GLN A 138 12.96 -13.53 23.35
C GLN A 138 12.82 -13.66 21.82
N ALA A 139 13.37 -12.71 21.06
CA ALA A 139 13.29 -12.70 19.61
C ALA A 139 14.06 -13.89 19.02
N ARG A 140 13.54 -14.49 17.95
CA ARG A 140 14.21 -15.60 17.26
C ARG A 140 15.45 -15.07 16.55
N ASP A 141 16.53 -15.84 16.60
CA ASP A 141 17.68 -15.58 15.73
C ASP A 141 17.32 -15.82 14.26
N ASN A 142 18.04 -15.15 13.34
CA ASN A 142 17.95 -15.33 11.89
C ASN A 142 16.59 -15.01 11.22
N VAL A 143 15.67 -14.35 11.93
CA VAL A 143 14.48 -13.73 11.33
C VAL A 143 14.64 -12.22 11.26
N ARG A 144 13.73 -11.55 10.55
CA ARG A 144 13.72 -10.07 10.54
C ARG A 144 13.12 -9.54 11.84
N HIS A 145 13.72 -8.44 12.31
CA HIS A 145 13.29 -7.74 13.51
C HIS A 145 12.88 -6.32 13.12
N VAL A 146 11.60 -6.00 13.33
CA VAL A 146 11.04 -4.70 13.04
C VAL A 146 10.60 -4.06 14.34
N LEU A 147 11.08 -2.84 14.60
CA LEU A 147 10.64 -2.02 15.72
C LEU A 147 9.87 -0.82 15.19
N ILE A 148 8.62 -0.67 15.62
CA ILE A 148 7.75 0.43 15.21
C ILE A 148 7.43 1.26 16.45
N VAL A 149 7.85 2.52 16.42
CA VAL A 149 7.58 3.49 17.48
C VAL A 149 6.46 4.42 17.02
N LEU A 150 5.35 4.44 17.75
CA LEU A 150 4.21 5.33 17.53
C LEU A 150 4.25 6.45 18.57
N THR A 151 4.39 7.69 18.13
CA THR A 151 4.54 8.87 19.01
C THR A 151 4.12 10.15 18.29
N ASP A 152 3.82 11.21 19.01
CA ASP A 152 3.65 12.56 18.45
C ASP A 152 4.99 13.33 18.35
N GLY A 153 6.12 12.72 18.74
CA GLY A 153 7.45 13.31 18.61
C GLY A 153 7.80 14.31 19.72
N ASN A 154 7.04 14.35 20.81
CA ASN A 154 7.29 15.26 21.93
C ASN A 154 8.18 14.64 23.02
N SER A 155 9.27 13.94 22.67
CA SER A 155 10.14 13.37 23.71
C SER A 155 10.85 14.44 24.53
N GLN A 156 10.90 14.27 25.86
CA GLN A 156 11.59 15.19 26.77
C GLN A 156 13.11 14.97 26.75
N GLN A 157 13.57 13.85 26.20
CA GLN A 157 14.99 13.52 26.11
C GLN A 157 15.42 13.08 24.68
N PRO A 158 15.29 13.95 23.66
CA PRO A 158 15.59 13.61 22.25
C PRO A 158 16.97 12.99 22.02
N ARG A 159 17.98 13.42 22.80
CA ARG A 159 19.34 12.87 22.72
C ARG A 159 19.41 11.42 23.19
N LEU A 160 18.65 11.06 24.22
CA LEU A 160 18.58 9.69 24.71
C LEU A 160 17.73 8.84 23.77
N THR A 161 16.63 9.37 23.24
CA THR A 161 15.83 8.71 22.20
C THR A 161 16.70 8.31 21.01
N LYS A 162 17.48 9.26 20.46
CA LYS A 162 18.42 8.99 19.37
C LYS A 162 19.44 7.90 19.71
N ALA A 163 19.97 7.92 20.93
CA ALA A 163 20.95 6.93 21.36
C ALA A 163 20.34 5.52 21.50
N ALA A 164 19.12 5.42 22.03
CA ALA A 164 18.38 4.16 22.18
C ALA A 164 17.96 3.59 20.82
N ALA A 165 17.41 4.41 19.93
CA ALA A 165 17.10 4.03 18.56
C ALA A 165 18.34 3.55 17.81
N ARG A 166 19.49 4.21 18.01
CA ARG A 166 20.76 3.77 17.43
C ARG A 166 21.20 2.40 17.97
N ARG A 167 21.03 2.13 19.27
CA ARG A 167 21.30 0.80 19.84
C ARG A 167 20.42 -0.28 19.22
N ALA A 168 19.13 0.00 19.00
CA ALA A 168 18.23 -0.93 18.32
C ALA A 168 18.70 -1.20 16.88
N PHE A 169 19.06 -0.16 16.14
CA PHE A 169 19.60 -0.31 14.79
C PHE A 169 20.91 -1.12 14.76
N ASP A 170 21.86 -0.83 15.66
CA ASP A 170 23.15 -1.53 15.73
C ASP A 170 22.99 -3.02 16.13
N LYS A 171 21.87 -3.39 16.78
CA LYS A 171 21.45 -4.79 17.04
C LYS A 171 20.79 -5.47 15.82
N GLY A 172 20.63 -4.76 14.70
CA GLY A 172 20.08 -5.30 13.46
C GLY A 172 18.56 -5.16 13.33
N LEU A 173 17.92 -4.32 14.15
CA LEU A 173 16.50 -4.01 14.00
C LEU A 173 16.28 -2.95 12.92
N GLU A 174 15.19 -3.12 12.17
CA GLU A 174 14.63 -2.09 11.31
C GLU A 174 13.71 -1.19 12.14
N VAL A 175 14.13 0.06 12.39
CA VAL A 175 13.39 0.98 13.27
C VAL A 175 12.57 1.96 12.43
N PHE A 176 11.26 1.94 12.65
CA PHE A 176 10.28 2.84 12.06
C PHE A 176 9.75 3.82 13.10
N ALA A 177 9.53 5.06 12.66
CA ALA A 177 8.90 6.09 13.48
C ALA A 177 7.60 6.54 12.81
N ILE A 178 6.50 6.45 13.55
CA ILE A 178 5.17 6.82 13.07
C ILE A 178 4.65 7.96 13.95
N GLY A 179 4.54 9.12 13.33
CA GLY A 179 3.91 10.31 13.89
C GLY A 179 2.40 10.15 13.99
N VAL A 180 1.86 10.23 15.20
CA VAL A 180 0.42 10.16 15.48
C VAL A 180 -0.12 11.52 15.90
N GLY A 181 -1.16 12.01 15.23
CA GLY A 181 -1.85 13.26 15.58
C GLY A 181 -1.38 14.46 14.76
N THR A 182 -1.66 15.67 15.27
CA THR A 182 -1.50 16.92 14.51
C THR A 182 -0.25 17.74 14.87
N GLN A 183 0.38 17.45 16.02
CA GLN A 183 1.56 18.16 16.51
C GLN A 183 2.79 17.25 16.47
N ILE A 184 3.16 16.83 15.26
CA ILE A 184 4.27 15.90 15.04
C ILE A 184 5.58 16.68 14.89
N ASP A 185 6.60 16.35 15.67
CA ASP A 185 7.98 16.83 15.45
C ASP A 185 8.75 15.92 14.47
N PRO A 186 9.00 16.35 13.21
CA PRO A 186 9.71 15.53 12.23
C PRO A 186 11.15 15.21 12.62
N GLN A 187 11.80 16.08 13.41
CA GLN A 187 13.18 15.88 13.84
C GLN A 187 13.28 14.76 14.86
N GLU A 188 12.27 14.61 15.72
CA GLU A 188 12.23 13.51 16.68
C GLU A 188 11.93 12.18 15.99
N LEU A 189 11.01 12.15 15.03
CA LEU A 189 10.82 10.94 14.21
C LEU A 189 12.10 10.54 13.46
N HIS A 190 12.88 11.53 13.00
CA HIS A 190 14.18 11.27 12.38
C HIS A 190 15.24 10.78 13.38
N ASN A 191 15.14 11.16 14.66
CA ASN A 191 16.01 10.61 15.70
C ASN A 191 15.71 9.14 15.99
N ILE A 192 14.47 8.70 15.76
CA ILE A 192 14.00 7.35 16.03
C ILE A 192 14.20 6.41 14.82
N ALA A 193 13.81 6.85 13.62
CA ALA A 193 13.84 5.99 12.44
C ALA A 193 15.28 5.67 12.00
N SER A 194 15.50 4.44 11.48
CA SER A 194 16.82 4.05 10.97
C SER A 194 17.26 4.85 9.75
N ASP A 195 16.30 5.28 8.92
CA ASP A 195 16.52 6.17 7.77
C ASP A 195 15.24 6.95 7.43
N GLY A 196 15.36 7.94 6.55
CA GLY A 196 14.26 8.84 6.19
C GLY A 196 13.09 8.19 5.45
N SER A 197 13.26 7.00 4.85
CA SER A 197 12.17 6.26 4.19
C SER A 197 11.30 5.48 5.18
N ARG A 198 11.71 5.44 6.46
CA ARG A 198 11.04 4.71 7.56
C ARG A 198 10.32 5.64 8.53
N ILE A 199 10.13 6.89 8.11
CA ILE A 199 9.35 7.89 8.83
C ILE A 199 7.97 7.95 8.16
N LEU A 200 6.94 7.79 8.95
CA LEU A 200 5.56 8.04 8.55
C LEU A 200 4.98 9.08 9.49
N SER A 201 4.04 9.85 8.98
CA SER A 201 3.28 10.80 9.79
C SER A 201 1.87 10.85 9.24
N SER A 202 0.88 10.79 10.11
CA SER A 202 -0.50 11.06 9.70
C SER A 202 -1.28 11.76 10.79
N ALA A 203 -2.09 12.73 10.35
CA ALA A 203 -3.13 13.35 11.16
C ALA A 203 -4.43 12.52 11.22
N ALA A 204 -4.52 11.42 10.47
CA ALA A 204 -5.74 10.60 10.36
C ALA A 204 -5.45 9.10 10.10
N LYS A 205 -6.29 8.23 10.69
CA LYS A 205 -6.34 6.77 10.49
C LYS A 205 -6.08 6.27 9.05
N ASN A 206 -6.65 6.93 8.04
CA ASN A 206 -6.74 6.39 6.66
C ASN A 206 -5.48 6.53 5.79
N ILE A 207 -4.44 7.26 6.23
CA ILE A 207 -3.27 7.56 5.39
C ILE A 207 -2.09 6.62 5.69
N ILE A 208 -1.95 6.13 6.93
CA ILE A 208 -0.77 5.34 7.33
C ILE A 208 -0.76 3.97 6.64
N ILE A 209 -1.91 3.29 6.53
CA ILE A 209 -1.97 1.92 5.95
C ILE A 209 -1.70 1.93 4.44
N THR A 210 -2.05 3.01 3.73
CA THR A 210 -1.87 3.13 2.27
C THR A 210 -0.48 3.62 1.86
N SER A 211 0.26 4.26 2.78
CA SER A 211 1.63 4.73 2.60
C SER A 211 2.67 3.78 3.21
N PHE A 212 2.27 2.97 4.20
CA PHE A 212 3.07 1.88 4.72
C PHE A 212 2.98 0.65 3.82
N ASN A 213 3.78 0.67 2.77
CA ASN A 213 4.28 -0.56 2.17
C ASN A 213 5.65 -0.79 2.82
N PRO A 214 5.76 -1.57 3.92
CA PRO A 214 7.06 -1.99 4.39
C PRO A 214 7.61 -2.85 3.27
N SER A 215 8.31 -2.22 2.33
CA SER A 215 9.02 -2.94 1.29
C SER A 215 10.00 -3.80 2.06
N PRO A 216 9.75 -5.11 2.20
CA PRO A 216 10.50 -5.86 3.19
C PRO A 216 11.90 -5.97 2.60
N PRO A 217 12.97 -5.41 3.20
CA PRO A 217 14.29 -5.57 2.64
C PRO A 217 14.68 -7.03 2.88
N ARG A 218 14.56 -7.87 1.84
CA ARG A 218 14.61 -9.36 1.80
C ARG A 218 13.29 -10.14 1.81
N CYS A 219 12.14 -9.51 1.56
CA CYS A 219 11.24 -10.24 0.67
C CYS A 219 11.83 -9.94 -0.70
N PRO A 220 12.18 -10.93 -1.55
CA PRO A 220 12.30 -10.57 -2.95
C PRO A 220 10.94 -9.98 -3.28
N ILE A 221 10.85 -8.64 -3.38
CA ILE A 221 9.80 -7.99 -4.15
C ILE A 221 10.11 -8.45 -5.57
N ARG A 222 9.78 -9.71 -5.84
CA ARG A 222 9.50 -10.14 -7.16
C ARG A 222 8.20 -9.39 -7.39
N ARG A 223 8.25 -8.34 -8.23
CA ARG A 223 7.12 -8.13 -9.13
C ARG A 223 6.79 -9.53 -9.61
N ILE A 224 5.67 -10.11 -9.14
CA ILE A 224 5.32 -11.48 -9.47
C ILE A 224 5.29 -11.49 -10.99
N ASN A 225 6.35 -12.04 -11.56
CA ASN A 225 6.49 -12.03 -13.00
C ASN A 225 5.64 -13.18 -13.52
N LYS A 226 5.25 -13.14 -14.79
CA LYS A 226 4.40 -14.20 -15.38
C LYS A 226 4.96 -15.62 -15.23
N ASN A 227 6.26 -15.73 -14.95
CA ASN A 227 6.97 -16.99 -14.80
C ASN A 227 7.07 -17.46 -13.33
N ASP A 228 6.50 -16.71 -12.38
CA ASP A 228 6.45 -17.10 -10.98
C ASP A 228 5.28 -18.08 -10.74
N PRO A 229 5.49 -19.21 -10.04
CA PRO A 229 4.39 -20.09 -9.66
C PRO A 229 3.24 -19.37 -8.93
N LEU A 230 3.52 -18.31 -8.17
CA LEU A 230 2.53 -17.48 -7.49
C LEU A 230 1.67 -16.65 -8.45
N TRP A 231 2.16 -16.36 -9.67
CA TRP A 231 1.40 -15.66 -10.70
C TRP A 231 0.13 -16.42 -11.09
N ALA A 232 0.20 -17.75 -11.13
CA ALA A 232 -0.94 -18.61 -11.46
C ALA A 232 -2.03 -18.61 -10.37
N ALA A 233 -1.68 -18.22 -9.15
CA ALA A 233 -2.60 -18.13 -8.01
C ALA A 233 -3.22 -16.73 -7.83
N CYS A 234 -2.74 -15.72 -8.57
CA CYS A 234 -3.34 -14.39 -8.58
C CYS A 234 -4.77 -14.44 -9.10
N LYS A 235 -5.73 -13.90 -8.36
CA LYS A 235 -7.07 -13.62 -8.90
C LYS A 235 -7.13 -12.22 -9.47
N PHE A 236 -7.69 -12.13 -10.66
CA PHE A 236 -7.92 -10.87 -11.36
C PHE A 236 -9.42 -10.64 -11.43
N ASP A 237 -9.87 -9.43 -11.09
CA ASP A 237 -11.26 -9.05 -11.31
C ASP A 237 -11.55 -8.94 -12.82
N PRO A 238 -12.61 -9.60 -13.35
CA PRO A 238 -13.00 -9.45 -14.74
C PRO A 238 -13.47 -8.02 -15.06
N VAL A 239 -12.86 -7.38 -16.05
CA VAL A 239 -13.18 -6.00 -16.48
C VAL A 239 -13.42 -5.92 -17.98
N ASP A 240 -14.49 -5.24 -18.36
CA ASP A 240 -14.76 -4.85 -19.75
C ASP A 240 -14.38 -3.38 -19.96
N LEU A 241 -13.35 -3.14 -20.76
CA LEU A 241 -12.87 -1.80 -21.10
C LEU A 241 -13.29 -1.43 -22.53
N VAL A 242 -14.07 -0.36 -22.67
CA VAL A 242 -14.46 0.20 -23.97
C VAL A 242 -13.70 1.50 -24.22
N LEU A 243 -12.96 1.55 -25.32
CA LEU A 243 -12.27 2.74 -25.83
C LEU A 243 -13.15 3.41 -26.89
N VAL A 244 -13.49 4.67 -26.67
CA VAL A 244 -14.28 5.48 -27.60
C VAL A 244 -13.36 6.56 -28.16
N ILE A 245 -12.92 6.37 -29.40
CA ILE A 245 -11.80 7.10 -30.01
C ILE A 245 -12.34 8.11 -31.02
N ASP A 246 -12.06 9.39 -30.80
CA ASP A 246 -12.40 10.44 -31.75
C ASP A 246 -11.45 10.37 -32.95
N SER A 247 -12.04 10.34 -34.14
CA SER A 247 -11.36 10.23 -35.44
C SER A 247 -11.73 11.42 -36.35
N SER A 248 -12.16 12.53 -35.75
CA SER A 248 -12.51 13.77 -36.44
C SER A 248 -11.30 14.53 -36.97
N VAL A 249 -11.55 15.48 -37.88
CA VAL A 249 -10.52 16.32 -38.50
C VAL A 249 -9.87 17.31 -37.52
N SER A 250 -10.54 17.68 -36.44
CA SER A 250 -10.04 18.65 -35.44
C SER A 250 -8.86 18.13 -34.63
N ILE A 251 -8.66 16.80 -34.61
CA ILE A 251 -7.56 16.15 -33.91
C ILE A 251 -6.27 16.23 -34.73
N GLU A 252 -6.33 16.24 -36.05
CA GLU A 252 -5.17 16.11 -36.95
C GLU A 252 -4.48 14.71 -36.88
N GLU A 253 -3.87 14.27 -38.00
CA GLU A 253 -3.32 12.92 -38.16
C GLU A 253 -2.22 12.58 -37.14
N SER A 254 -1.36 13.56 -36.84
CA SER A 254 -0.27 13.41 -35.88
C SER A 254 -0.78 13.18 -34.46
N ASN A 255 -1.83 13.88 -34.03
CA ASN A 255 -2.38 13.68 -32.69
C ASN A 255 -3.25 12.44 -32.61
N PHE A 256 -3.90 12.03 -33.71
CA PHE A 256 -4.59 10.74 -33.76
C PHE A 256 -3.60 9.58 -33.56
N THR A 257 -2.48 9.62 -34.28
CA THR A 257 -1.39 8.64 -34.12
C THR A 257 -0.82 8.65 -32.70
N LEU A 258 -0.65 9.85 -32.10
CA LEU A 258 -0.22 9.99 -30.71
C LEU A 258 -1.26 9.38 -29.74
N GLY A 259 -2.55 9.58 -29.99
CA GLY A 259 -3.65 8.99 -29.23
C GLY A 259 -3.63 7.46 -29.26
N LEU A 260 -3.41 6.83 -30.42
CA LEU A 260 -3.28 5.37 -30.51
C LEU A 260 -2.08 4.84 -29.73
N ARG A 261 -0.93 5.54 -29.77
CA ARG A 261 0.25 5.18 -28.97
C ARG A 261 0.00 5.34 -27.47
N PHE A 262 -0.70 6.39 -27.08
CA PHE A 262 -1.12 6.60 -25.70
C PHE A 262 -2.00 5.43 -25.22
N ILE A 263 -2.99 5.00 -26.03
CA ILE A 263 -3.83 3.85 -25.68
C ILE A 263 -2.99 2.59 -25.51
N ARG A 264 -2.06 2.30 -26.42
CA ARG A 264 -1.14 1.17 -26.29
C ARG A 264 -0.40 1.22 -24.94
N ASP A 265 0.18 2.38 -24.61
CA ASP A 265 0.94 2.59 -23.37
C ASP A 265 0.05 2.50 -22.12
N PHE A 266 -1.18 2.97 -22.22
CA PHE A 266 -2.20 2.85 -21.16
C PHE A 266 -2.60 1.38 -20.90
N LEU A 267 -2.66 0.56 -21.94
CA LEU A 267 -2.98 -0.87 -21.84
C LEU A 267 -1.79 -1.73 -21.38
N GLU A 268 -0.56 -1.20 -21.46
CA GLU A 268 0.66 -1.92 -21.11
C GLU A 268 0.69 -2.49 -19.69
N PRO A 269 0.23 -1.81 -18.63
CA PRO A 269 0.17 -2.40 -17.30
C PRO A 269 -0.87 -3.53 -17.14
N PHE A 270 -1.83 -3.69 -18.07
CA PHE A 270 -2.99 -4.57 -17.84
C PHE A 270 -2.77 -6.02 -18.25
N GLU A 271 -3.44 -6.96 -17.59
CA GLU A 271 -3.52 -8.35 -18.05
C GLU A 271 -4.75 -8.54 -18.95
N ILE A 272 -4.55 -8.48 -20.26
CA ILE A 272 -5.62 -8.59 -21.24
C ILE A 272 -5.75 -10.05 -21.69
N ASN A 273 -6.87 -10.67 -21.34
CA ASN A 273 -7.28 -12.00 -21.75
C ASN A 273 -8.79 -12.22 -21.45
N PRO A 274 -9.42 -13.30 -21.93
CA PRO A 274 -10.86 -13.54 -21.75
C PRO A 274 -11.35 -13.66 -20.30
N HIS A 275 -10.45 -13.87 -19.34
CA HIS A 275 -10.74 -14.10 -17.92
C HIS A 275 -10.34 -12.92 -17.02
N SER A 276 -9.66 -11.90 -17.56
CA SER A 276 -9.24 -10.70 -16.82
C SER A 276 -9.79 -9.47 -17.52
N ILE A 277 -9.00 -8.74 -18.31
CA ILE A 277 -9.48 -7.60 -19.09
C ILE A 277 -9.83 -7.99 -20.51
N ARG A 278 -11.06 -7.68 -20.92
CA ARG A 278 -11.46 -7.65 -22.32
C ARG A 278 -11.52 -6.20 -22.80
N VAL A 279 -11.00 -5.94 -24.00
CA VAL A 279 -10.95 -4.60 -24.58
C VAL A 279 -11.81 -4.55 -25.83
N ALA A 280 -12.67 -3.53 -25.91
CA ALA A 280 -13.36 -3.15 -27.12
C ALA A 280 -12.96 -1.72 -27.52
N ALA A 281 -13.01 -1.41 -28.80
CA ALA A 281 -12.74 -0.07 -29.31
C ALA A 281 -13.75 0.29 -30.39
N VAL A 282 -14.26 1.53 -30.34
CA VAL A 282 -15.16 2.11 -31.34
C VAL A 282 -14.67 3.51 -31.69
N MET A 283 -14.68 3.83 -32.99
CA MET A 283 -14.32 5.16 -33.47
C MET A 283 -15.55 6.00 -33.78
N PHE A 284 -15.46 7.30 -33.54
CA PHE A 284 -16.53 8.25 -33.87
C PHE A 284 -15.98 9.54 -34.51
N GLY A 285 -16.86 10.28 -35.17
CA GLY A 285 -16.57 11.53 -35.88
C GLY A 285 -17.89 12.16 -36.30
N ASP A 286 -18.11 12.32 -37.61
CA ASP A 286 -19.43 12.71 -38.15
C ASP A 286 -20.49 11.60 -38.06
N ARG A 287 -20.05 10.38 -37.78
CA ARG A 287 -20.86 9.20 -37.46
C ARG A 287 -20.05 8.27 -36.55
N VAL A 288 -20.69 7.20 -36.07
CA VAL A 288 -19.96 6.06 -35.49
C VAL A 288 -19.46 5.16 -36.62
N TYR A 289 -18.15 4.87 -36.65
CA TYR A 289 -17.54 4.01 -37.66
C TYR A 289 -17.58 2.56 -37.18
N THR A 290 -18.55 1.79 -37.65
CA THR A 290 -18.77 0.40 -37.24
C THR A 290 -17.90 -0.59 -38.01
N GLU A 291 -17.30 -0.16 -39.11
CA GLU A 291 -16.46 -0.98 -39.99
C GLU A 291 -15.11 -1.40 -39.36
N ASP A 292 -14.60 -0.64 -38.38
CA ASP A 292 -13.30 -0.86 -37.72
C ASP A 292 -13.45 -1.07 -36.20
N VAL A 293 -14.59 -1.61 -35.77
CA VAL A 293 -14.85 -1.89 -34.35
C VAL A 293 -14.02 -3.08 -33.87
N ILE A 294 -13.30 -2.89 -32.77
CA ILE A 294 -12.70 -3.98 -32.01
C ILE A 294 -13.72 -4.46 -30.99
N LYS A 295 -14.14 -5.73 -31.07
CA LYS A 295 -15.07 -6.34 -30.12
C LYS A 295 -14.31 -7.05 -28.99
N PHE A 296 -14.95 -7.20 -27.83
CA PHE A 296 -14.36 -7.82 -26.63
C PHE A 296 -13.78 -9.23 -26.86
N ASP A 297 -14.36 -9.98 -27.79
CA ASP A 297 -14.03 -11.37 -28.09
C ASP A 297 -13.13 -11.52 -29.34
N MET A 298 -12.71 -10.42 -29.95
CA MET A 298 -11.91 -10.44 -31.17
C MET A 298 -10.44 -10.84 -30.91
N TYR A 299 -9.90 -10.46 -29.75
CA TYR A 299 -8.52 -10.72 -29.36
C TYR A 299 -8.45 -11.19 -27.91
N ASN A 300 -7.60 -12.17 -27.63
CA ASN A 300 -7.51 -12.84 -26.33
C ASN A 300 -6.19 -12.57 -25.60
N ASN A 301 -5.34 -11.68 -26.13
CA ASN A 301 -4.06 -11.32 -25.54
C ASN A 301 -3.73 -9.86 -25.80
N LYS A 302 -2.91 -9.28 -24.91
CA LYS A 302 -2.48 -7.87 -24.96
C LYS A 302 -1.88 -7.47 -26.30
N LYS A 303 -0.98 -8.30 -26.84
CA LYS A 303 -0.21 -7.96 -28.03
C LYS A 303 -1.13 -7.72 -29.22
N ASP A 304 -2.06 -8.65 -29.47
CA ASP A 304 -2.96 -8.54 -30.61
C ASP A 304 -3.94 -7.37 -30.45
N VAL A 305 -4.41 -7.09 -29.21
CA VAL A 305 -5.23 -5.89 -28.92
C VAL A 305 -4.45 -4.61 -29.22
N GLN A 306 -3.21 -4.50 -28.74
CA GLN A 306 -2.36 -3.33 -28.97
C GLN A 306 -2.04 -3.15 -30.46
N ASP A 307 -1.69 -4.23 -31.16
CA ASP A 307 -1.39 -4.20 -32.60
C ASP A 307 -2.64 -3.79 -33.40
N ALA A 308 -3.83 -4.27 -33.03
CA ALA A 308 -5.09 -3.88 -33.65
C ALA A 308 -5.45 -2.40 -33.40
N ILE A 309 -5.24 -1.89 -32.19
CA ILE A 309 -5.47 -0.47 -31.86
C ILE A 309 -4.55 0.43 -32.67
N LEU A 310 -3.26 0.10 -32.78
CA LEU A 310 -2.30 0.88 -33.57
C LEU A 310 -2.59 0.85 -35.07
N ALA A 311 -3.31 -0.16 -35.55
CA ALA A 311 -3.72 -0.31 -36.94
C ALA A 311 -5.01 0.46 -37.30
N LEU A 312 -5.69 1.08 -36.34
CA LEU A 312 -6.93 1.81 -36.59
C LEU A 312 -6.69 3.00 -37.54
N PRO A 313 -7.46 3.15 -38.64
CA PRO A 313 -7.28 4.24 -39.58
C PRO A 313 -7.92 5.54 -39.07
N TRP A 314 -7.26 6.68 -39.33
CA TRP A 314 -7.89 7.98 -39.11
C TRP A 314 -9.00 8.24 -40.14
N LYS A 315 -10.23 8.44 -39.67
CA LYS A 315 -11.45 8.50 -40.49
C LYS A 315 -11.77 9.89 -41.01
N LYS A 316 -11.14 10.94 -40.47
CA LYS A 316 -11.30 12.33 -40.92
C LYS A 316 -12.76 12.80 -40.86
N GLY A 317 -13.46 12.46 -39.79
CA GLY A 317 -14.85 12.89 -39.58
C GLY A 317 -14.95 14.42 -39.54
N THR A 318 -15.91 15.00 -40.26
CA THR A 318 -16.02 16.46 -40.40
C THR A 318 -16.57 17.17 -39.15
N ARG A 319 -17.09 16.40 -38.19
CA ARG A 319 -17.66 16.85 -36.91
C ARG A 319 -17.30 15.86 -35.80
N THR A 320 -17.56 16.23 -34.55
CA THR A 320 -17.37 15.38 -33.36
C THR A 320 -18.75 15.10 -32.74
N GLU A 321 -19.44 14.07 -33.23
CA GLU A 321 -20.77 13.71 -32.77
C GLU A 321 -20.66 12.77 -31.56
N THR A 322 -20.60 13.36 -30.35
CA THR A 322 -20.61 12.60 -29.08
C THR A 322 -22.03 12.29 -28.58
N GLY A 323 -23.07 12.65 -29.33
CA GLY A 323 -24.47 12.37 -28.99
C GLY A 323 -25.07 13.30 -27.92
N MET A 324 -25.08 14.61 -28.16
CA MET A 324 -26.16 15.49 -27.67
C MET A 324 -27.12 15.79 -28.80
#